data_AF-A0A2N8TVL1-F1
#
_entry.id   AF-A0A2N8TVL1-F1
#
_cell.length_a   1.000
_cell.length_b   1.000
_cell.length_c   1.000
_cell.angle_alpha   90.00
_cell.angle_beta   90.00
_cell.angle_gamma   90.00
#
_symmetry.space_group_name_H-M   'P 1'
#
loop_
_entity.id
_entity.type
_entity.pdbx_description
1 polymer ?
#
loop_
_entity_poly.entity_id
_entity_poly.type
_entity_poly.pdbx_seq_one_letter_code
_entity_poly.pdbx_strand_id
1 'polypeptide(L)'
;MTGEDETEWNRIRLARSRVITDVEDVIAAVSADHSAFEISEEVLPRVLSLLRLLAEEALARHGEIAVSKKRRQPRPLLTVHGRTYEVGLRERQKPVRYVPKQPGRRTYDWQRVTPAQKFEPSGELELLVSQQSGYSYGWKKEWADTAKKPLEEQIGSVFRALKARAEEQERARLEREAEQQRLREERERQEAERRRLEAEREERERREWEATVSVASIKAVHAVRAEHFGTALERWQAAGEIRTFCAALDEAAAASEDSLEAERLREWSTWGKTEADRLDPTLSGKGLASLNFDAEPTGDQLRPFLDGWHPHRPEKEKKPATQPAPTKVDPDPWRGLIDARQDQGWRYGRQGRAQWWRR
;
A
#
# COMPACT_ATOMS: atom_id res chain seq x y z
N MET A 1 -9.41 0.95 -38.28
CA MET A 1 -8.74 0.48 -37.06
C MET A 1 -9.80 -0.16 -36.19
N THR A 2 -9.98 -1.46 -36.31
CA THR A 2 -11.10 -2.21 -35.73
C THR A 2 -10.57 -3.12 -34.63
N GLY A 3 -10.93 -2.79 -33.39
CA GLY A 3 -10.57 -3.53 -32.18
C GLY A 3 -11.41 -4.80 -32.00
N GLU A 4 -11.25 -5.77 -32.91
CA GLU A 4 -11.87 -7.10 -32.81
C GLU A 4 -10.84 -8.24 -32.69
N ASP A 5 -9.57 -7.90 -32.38
CA ASP A 5 -8.46 -8.85 -32.26
C ASP A 5 -8.29 -9.45 -30.83
N GLU A 6 -9.17 -9.13 -29.88
CA GLU A 6 -8.96 -9.46 -28.45
C GLU A 6 -9.83 -10.58 -27.86
N THR A 7 -10.47 -11.42 -28.67
CA THR A 7 -11.05 -12.66 -28.12
C THR A 7 -10.01 -13.78 -28.09
N GLU A 8 -9.82 -14.41 -26.92
CA GLU A 8 -8.91 -15.55 -26.71
C GLU A 8 -9.10 -16.65 -27.76
N TRP A 9 -10.34 -16.87 -28.20
CA TRP A 9 -10.70 -17.77 -29.30
C TRP A 9 -10.15 -17.37 -30.66
N ASN A 10 -10.16 -16.08 -31.02
CA ASN A 10 -9.53 -15.59 -32.26
C ASN A 10 -8.00 -15.70 -32.18
N ARG A 11 -7.43 -15.46 -30.99
CA ARG A 11 -5.98 -15.65 -30.75
C ARG A 11 -5.58 -17.12 -30.93
N ILE A 12 -6.36 -18.06 -30.38
CA ILE A 12 -6.14 -19.51 -30.53
C ILE A 12 -6.36 -19.95 -31.99
N ARG A 13 -7.39 -19.45 -32.67
CA ARG A 13 -7.71 -19.76 -34.07
C ARG A 13 -6.62 -19.25 -35.03
N LEU A 14 -6.18 -17.99 -34.87
CA LEU A 14 -5.11 -17.38 -35.67
C LEU A 14 -3.74 -17.98 -35.35
N ALA A 15 -3.51 -18.45 -34.12
CA ALA A 15 -2.30 -19.18 -33.77
C ALA A 15 -2.26 -20.55 -34.49
N ARG A 16 -3.36 -21.31 -34.47
CA ARG A 16 -3.50 -22.58 -35.20
C ARG A 16 -3.37 -22.40 -36.72
N SER A 17 -3.89 -21.32 -37.30
CA SER A 17 -3.77 -21.08 -38.75
C SER A 17 -2.36 -20.67 -39.20
N ARG A 18 -1.50 -20.27 -38.25
CA ARG A 18 -0.11 -19.79 -38.49
C ARG A 18 0.95 -20.84 -38.23
N VAL A 19 0.58 -22.05 -37.80
CA VAL A 19 1.50 -23.14 -37.49
C VAL A 19 1.09 -24.38 -38.27
N ILE A 20 2.02 -24.94 -39.04
CA ILE A 20 1.86 -26.22 -39.70
C ILE A 20 2.21 -27.29 -38.68
N THR A 21 1.31 -28.25 -38.44
CA THR A 21 1.48 -29.35 -37.46
C THR A 21 1.39 -30.72 -38.11
N ASP A 22 0.85 -30.81 -39.32
CA ASP A 22 0.89 -32.03 -40.12
C ASP A 22 2.33 -32.34 -40.53
N VAL A 23 2.74 -33.59 -40.33
CA VAL A 23 4.13 -34.01 -40.54
C VAL A 23 4.54 -33.84 -42.00
N GLU A 24 3.70 -34.24 -42.95
CA GLU A 24 4.05 -34.15 -44.36
C GLU A 24 4.03 -32.71 -44.85
N ASP A 25 3.12 -31.87 -44.34
CA ASP A 25 3.16 -30.43 -44.62
C ASP A 25 4.40 -29.74 -44.02
N VAL A 26 4.87 -30.19 -42.84
CA VAL A 26 6.12 -29.71 -42.23
C VAL A 26 7.32 -30.09 -43.10
N ILE A 27 7.37 -31.34 -43.57
CA ILE A 27 8.41 -31.83 -44.48
C ILE A 27 8.37 -31.06 -45.81
N ALA A 28 7.19 -30.81 -46.37
CA ALA A 28 7.03 -30.03 -47.60
C ALA A 28 7.51 -28.58 -47.43
N ALA A 29 7.19 -27.94 -46.30
CA ALA A 29 7.65 -26.58 -46.00
C ALA A 29 9.18 -26.49 -45.87
N VAL A 30 9.80 -27.46 -45.20
CA VAL A 30 11.27 -27.53 -45.08
C VAL A 30 11.92 -27.86 -46.43
N SER A 31 11.32 -28.72 -47.24
CA SER A 31 11.82 -29.05 -48.57
C SER A 31 11.78 -27.84 -49.51
N ALA A 32 10.75 -26.98 -49.38
CA ALA A 32 10.61 -25.78 -50.19
C ALA A 32 11.59 -24.67 -49.77
N ASP A 33 11.88 -24.56 -48.47
CA ASP A 33 12.87 -23.62 -47.94
C ASP A 33 13.68 -24.26 -46.81
N HIS A 34 14.88 -24.73 -47.13
CA HIS A 34 15.82 -25.28 -46.16
C HIS A 34 16.88 -24.26 -45.72
N SER A 35 16.71 -22.96 -46.02
CA SER A 35 17.68 -21.91 -45.63
C SER A 35 17.80 -21.69 -44.12
N ALA A 36 16.85 -22.26 -43.36
CA ALA A 36 16.90 -22.36 -41.91
C ALA A 36 18.07 -23.22 -41.42
N PHE A 37 18.53 -24.15 -42.26
CA PHE A 37 19.57 -25.13 -41.99
C PHE A 37 20.84 -24.80 -42.79
N GLU A 38 21.99 -24.94 -42.15
CA GLU A 38 23.29 -24.74 -42.79
C GLU A 38 23.72 -26.05 -43.48
N ILE A 39 22.98 -26.49 -44.51
CA ILE A 39 23.13 -27.80 -45.17
C ILE A 39 23.24 -27.66 -46.69
N SER A 40 23.91 -28.62 -47.35
CA SER A 40 23.94 -28.76 -48.81
C SER A 40 22.70 -29.49 -49.36
N GLU A 41 22.43 -29.37 -50.66
CA GLU A 41 21.32 -30.06 -51.32
C GLU A 41 21.48 -31.59 -51.31
N GLU A 42 22.71 -32.11 -51.25
CA GLU A 42 23.01 -33.55 -51.25
C GLU A 42 22.50 -34.26 -50.00
N VAL A 43 22.54 -33.58 -48.85
CA VAL A 43 22.11 -34.14 -47.55
C VAL A 43 20.64 -33.90 -47.24
N LEU A 44 19.93 -33.12 -48.06
CA LEU A 44 18.53 -32.76 -47.84
C LEU A 44 17.61 -34.00 -47.69
N PRO A 45 17.69 -35.05 -48.53
CA PRO A 45 16.84 -36.25 -48.36
C PRO A 45 17.04 -36.94 -47.01
N ARG A 46 18.27 -36.94 -46.50
CA ARG A 46 18.62 -37.51 -45.19
C ARG A 46 18.06 -36.65 -44.05
N VAL A 47 18.14 -35.33 -44.18
CA VAL A 47 17.54 -34.39 -43.23
C VAL A 47 16.02 -34.56 -43.13
N LEU A 48 15.32 -34.68 -44.27
CA LEU A 48 13.88 -34.92 -44.28
C LEU A 48 13.53 -36.26 -43.60
N SER A 49 14.35 -37.29 -43.79
CA SER A 49 14.19 -38.60 -43.13
C SER A 49 14.39 -38.50 -41.62
N LEU A 50 15.39 -37.74 -41.16
CA LEU A 50 15.60 -37.46 -39.73
C LEU A 50 14.42 -36.69 -39.10
N LEU A 51 13.85 -35.72 -39.82
CA LEU A 51 12.67 -35.00 -39.35
C LEU A 51 11.43 -35.90 -39.25
N ARG A 52 11.25 -36.84 -40.18
CA ARG A 52 10.19 -37.86 -40.08
C ARG A 52 10.38 -38.76 -38.85
N LEU A 53 11.60 -39.25 -38.61
CA LEU A 53 11.90 -40.05 -37.43
C LEU A 53 11.65 -39.28 -36.13
N LEU A 54 12.03 -38.00 -36.07
CA LEU A 54 11.72 -37.13 -34.94
C LEU A 54 10.21 -36.96 -34.75
N ALA A 55 9.46 -36.79 -35.84
CA ALA A 55 8.01 -36.64 -35.80
C ALA A 55 7.30 -37.91 -35.30
N GLU A 56 7.66 -39.07 -35.84
CA GLU A 56 7.13 -40.38 -35.42
C GLU A 56 7.39 -40.64 -33.94
N GLU A 57 8.63 -40.42 -33.50
CA GLU A 57 9.04 -40.66 -32.12
C GLU A 57 8.41 -39.64 -31.14
N ALA A 58 8.10 -38.42 -31.62
CA ALA A 58 7.34 -37.42 -30.90
C ALA A 58 5.88 -37.84 -30.75
N LEU A 59 5.22 -38.24 -31.84
CA LEU A 59 3.84 -38.71 -31.85
C LEU A 59 3.67 -39.91 -30.91
N ALA A 60 4.62 -40.85 -30.91
CA ALA A 60 4.63 -41.99 -29.98
C ALA A 60 4.69 -41.58 -28.50
N ARG A 61 5.13 -40.35 -28.19
CA ARG A 61 5.22 -39.77 -26.84
C ARG A 61 4.18 -38.68 -26.59
N HIS A 62 3.10 -38.64 -27.37
CA HIS A 62 2.07 -37.60 -27.33
C HIS A 62 2.63 -36.17 -27.55
N GLY A 63 3.72 -36.09 -28.29
CA GLY A 63 4.30 -34.85 -28.79
C GLY A 63 3.86 -34.53 -30.22
N GLU A 64 4.33 -33.40 -30.72
CA GLU A 64 4.08 -32.93 -32.08
C GLU A 64 5.34 -32.26 -32.65
N ILE A 65 5.45 -32.24 -33.99
CA ILE A 65 6.41 -31.41 -34.71
C ILE A 65 5.64 -30.32 -35.44
N ALA A 66 6.15 -29.10 -35.41
CA ALA A 66 5.44 -27.94 -35.92
C ALA A 66 6.38 -26.93 -36.60
N VAL A 67 5.92 -26.25 -37.65
CA VAL A 67 6.65 -25.15 -38.29
C VAL A 67 5.80 -23.89 -38.25
N SER A 68 6.40 -22.77 -37.82
CA SER A 68 5.72 -21.47 -37.78
C SER A 68 5.79 -20.75 -39.13
N LYS A 69 4.63 -20.45 -39.73
CA LYS A 69 4.49 -19.65 -40.95
C LYS A 69 4.88 -18.17 -40.77
N LYS A 70 5.03 -17.70 -39.52
CA LYS A 70 5.41 -16.30 -39.22
C LYS A 70 6.91 -16.06 -39.39
N ARG A 71 7.73 -17.10 -39.23
CA ARG A 71 9.18 -16.95 -39.34
C ARG A 71 9.58 -16.86 -40.80
N ARG A 72 10.58 -16.01 -41.09
CA ARG A 72 11.16 -15.86 -42.42
C ARG A 72 11.79 -17.17 -42.94
N GLN A 73 12.18 -18.05 -42.03
CA GLN A 73 12.74 -19.37 -42.32
C GLN A 73 11.96 -20.44 -41.54
N PRO A 74 11.60 -21.57 -42.15
CA PRO A 74 10.82 -22.62 -41.51
C PRO A 74 11.71 -23.46 -40.58
N ARG A 75 11.80 -23.05 -39.31
CA ARG A 75 12.47 -23.85 -38.25
C ARG A 75 11.47 -24.80 -37.59
N PRO A 76 11.71 -26.12 -37.60
CA PRO A 76 10.87 -27.07 -36.89
C PRO A 76 10.95 -26.88 -35.38
N LEU A 77 9.79 -26.97 -34.75
CA LEU A 77 9.57 -26.92 -33.33
C LEU A 77 9.06 -28.29 -32.89
N LEU A 78 9.76 -28.91 -31.97
CA LEU A 78 9.45 -30.21 -31.41
C LEU A 78 8.83 -30.02 -30.02
N THR A 79 7.56 -30.38 -29.87
CA THR A 79 6.86 -30.34 -28.59
C THR A 79 6.81 -31.73 -27.98
N VAL A 80 7.42 -31.92 -26.82
CA VAL A 80 7.49 -33.21 -26.12
C VAL A 80 7.36 -32.97 -24.62
N HIS A 81 6.56 -33.78 -23.92
CA HIS A 81 6.30 -33.63 -22.48
C HIS A 81 5.81 -32.22 -22.08
N GLY A 82 4.96 -31.61 -22.93
CA GLY A 82 4.41 -30.27 -22.68
C GLY A 82 5.41 -29.12 -22.83
N ARG A 83 6.60 -29.38 -23.41
CA ARG A 83 7.66 -28.39 -23.64
C ARG A 83 8.02 -28.33 -25.11
N THR A 84 8.14 -27.12 -25.64
CA THR A 84 8.53 -26.88 -27.03
C THR A 84 10.02 -26.59 -27.14
N TYR A 85 10.67 -27.26 -28.07
CA TYR A 85 12.10 -27.15 -28.38
C TYR A 85 12.27 -26.78 -29.85
N GLU A 86 13.23 -25.95 -30.18
CA GLU A 86 13.60 -25.62 -31.56
C GLU A 86 14.63 -26.65 -32.06
N VAL A 87 14.40 -27.17 -33.26
CA VAL A 87 15.28 -28.13 -33.92
C VAL A 87 16.06 -27.42 -35.02
N GLY A 88 17.39 -27.44 -34.90
CA GLY A 88 18.34 -26.97 -35.90
C GLY A 88 19.15 -28.14 -36.45
N LEU A 89 19.51 -28.07 -37.73
CA LEU A 89 20.40 -29.01 -38.38
C LEU A 89 21.49 -28.24 -39.09
N ARG A 90 22.72 -28.73 -38.99
CA ARG A 90 23.90 -28.15 -39.64
C ARG A 90 24.74 -29.24 -40.26
N GLU A 91 25.26 -29.01 -41.44
CA GLU A 91 26.25 -29.88 -42.06
C GLU A 91 27.66 -29.43 -41.69
N ARG A 92 28.51 -30.38 -41.27
CA ARG A 92 29.93 -30.13 -41.05
C ARG A 92 30.61 -29.82 -42.37
N GLN A 93 31.54 -28.89 -42.29
CA GLN A 93 32.36 -28.52 -43.43
C GLN A 93 33.76 -29.09 -43.26
N LYS A 94 34.24 -29.78 -44.30
CA LYS A 94 35.59 -30.31 -44.36
C LYS A 94 36.51 -29.31 -45.06
N PRO A 95 37.63 -28.91 -44.46
CA PRO A 95 38.60 -28.05 -45.12
C PRO A 95 39.34 -28.86 -46.21
N VAL A 96 39.17 -28.46 -47.46
CA VAL A 96 39.86 -29.00 -48.63
C VAL A 96 40.90 -27.99 -49.10
N ARG A 97 42.12 -28.46 -49.34
CA ARG A 97 43.20 -27.61 -49.86
C ARG A 97 42.97 -27.38 -51.35
N TYR A 98 42.89 -26.11 -51.73
CA TYR A 98 42.72 -25.68 -53.12
C TYR A 98 43.79 -24.65 -53.49
N VAL A 99 44.35 -24.77 -54.69
CA VAL A 99 45.28 -23.77 -55.22
C VAL A 99 44.49 -22.82 -56.10
N PRO A 100 44.31 -21.54 -55.72
CA PRO A 100 43.57 -20.58 -56.51
C PRO A 100 44.27 -20.33 -57.85
N LYS A 101 43.63 -20.73 -58.96
CA LYS A 101 44.05 -20.34 -60.30
C LYS A 101 43.63 -18.89 -60.53
N GLN A 102 44.60 -17.96 -60.59
CA GLN A 102 44.30 -16.57 -60.94
C GLN A 102 43.95 -16.48 -62.44
N PRO A 103 42.74 -16.02 -62.81
CA PRO A 103 42.38 -15.87 -64.22
C PRO A 103 43.28 -14.81 -64.88
N GLY A 104 43.93 -15.17 -65.98
CA GLY A 104 44.79 -14.28 -66.77
C GLY A 104 46.29 -14.29 -66.43
N ARG A 105 46.75 -15.05 -65.42
CA ARG A 105 48.18 -15.14 -65.06
C ARG A 105 48.65 -16.59 -65.13
N ARG A 106 49.70 -16.86 -65.92
CA ARG A 106 50.29 -18.20 -66.06
C ARG A 106 51.08 -18.51 -64.78
N THR A 107 50.55 -19.40 -63.94
CA THR A 107 51.29 -19.95 -62.78
C THR A 107 52.38 -20.88 -63.32
N TYR A 108 53.64 -20.59 -63.00
CA TYR A 108 54.78 -21.43 -63.39
C TYR A 108 55.07 -22.49 -62.32
N ASP A 109 55.59 -23.65 -62.72
CA ASP A 109 55.80 -24.82 -61.83
C ASP A 109 56.76 -24.55 -60.65
N TRP A 110 57.59 -23.52 -60.73
CA TRP A 110 58.52 -23.10 -59.67
C TRP A 110 57.91 -22.10 -58.66
N GLN A 111 56.72 -21.57 -58.94
CA GLN A 111 56.10 -20.54 -58.10
C GLN A 111 55.42 -21.17 -56.89
N ARG A 112 55.94 -20.90 -55.68
CA ARG A 112 55.34 -21.36 -54.43
C ARG A 112 54.03 -20.62 -54.17
N VAL A 113 52.91 -21.21 -54.58
CA VAL A 113 51.56 -20.72 -54.25
C VAL A 113 51.13 -21.32 -52.92
N THR A 114 50.83 -20.46 -51.93
CA THR A 114 50.24 -20.90 -50.66
C THR A 114 48.86 -21.50 -50.96
N PRO A 115 48.62 -22.79 -50.67
CA PRO A 115 47.31 -23.39 -50.89
C PRO A 115 46.29 -22.71 -49.98
N ALA A 116 45.21 -22.21 -50.59
CA ALA A 116 44.06 -21.70 -49.86
C ALA A 116 43.21 -22.87 -49.36
N GLN A 117 42.43 -22.64 -48.30
CA GLN A 117 41.45 -23.60 -47.84
C GLN A 117 40.09 -23.25 -48.44
N LYS A 118 39.44 -24.23 -49.07
CA LYS A 118 38.03 -24.17 -49.46
C LYS A 118 37.29 -25.15 -48.55
N PHE A 119 36.17 -24.71 -48.00
CA PHE A 119 35.31 -25.58 -47.20
C PHE A 119 34.33 -26.29 -48.12
N GLU A 120 34.33 -27.62 -48.07
CA GLU A 120 33.39 -28.46 -48.82
C GLU A 120 32.44 -29.16 -47.83
N PRO A 121 31.15 -29.28 -48.18
CA PRO A 121 30.18 -30.03 -47.37
C PRO A 121 30.66 -31.47 -47.18
N SER A 122 30.68 -31.95 -45.93
CA SER A 122 31.27 -33.25 -45.60
C SER A 122 30.27 -34.41 -45.57
N GLY A 123 28.97 -34.12 -45.69
CA GLY A 123 27.89 -35.10 -45.52
C GLY A 123 27.57 -35.46 -44.07
N GLU A 124 28.32 -34.95 -43.08
CA GLU A 124 28.11 -35.23 -41.65
C GLU A 124 27.19 -34.17 -41.04
N LEU A 125 26.10 -34.60 -40.42
CA LEU A 125 25.09 -33.71 -39.85
C LEU A 125 25.28 -33.52 -38.33
N GLU A 126 24.94 -32.33 -37.85
CA GLU A 126 24.84 -31.95 -36.45
C GLU A 126 23.39 -31.54 -36.16
N LEU A 127 22.73 -32.28 -35.26
CA LEU A 127 21.42 -31.96 -34.74
C LEU A 127 21.58 -31.07 -33.50
N LEU A 128 20.94 -29.92 -33.56
CA LEU A 128 20.86 -28.96 -32.49
C LEU A 128 19.43 -28.93 -31.93
N VAL A 129 19.26 -29.14 -30.63
CA VAL A 129 17.98 -28.88 -29.96
C VAL A 129 18.16 -27.77 -28.94
N SER A 130 17.38 -26.71 -29.06
CA SER A 130 17.42 -25.57 -28.14
C SER A 130 16.05 -25.27 -27.56
N GLN A 131 16.04 -24.72 -26.35
CA GLN A 131 14.84 -24.20 -25.72
C GLN A 131 15.06 -22.73 -25.41
N GLN A 132 14.39 -21.86 -26.17
CA GLN A 132 14.45 -20.43 -25.97
C GLN A 132 13.72 -20.09 -24.66
N SER A 133 14.44 -19.60 -23.66
CA SER A 133 13.88 -19.20 -22.36
C SER A 133 14.13 -17.71 -22.12
N GLY A 134 13.27 -16.86 -22.71
CA GLY A 134 13.28 -15.41 -22.46
C GLY A 134 14.65 -14.75 -22.64
N TYR A 135 15.03 -13.92 -21.66
CA TYR A 135 16.26 -13.10 -21.67
C TYR A 135 17.54 -13.83 -21.21
N SER A 136 17.51 -15.14 -20.98
CA SER A 136 18.67 -15.92 -20.50
C SER A 136 19.23 -16.85 -21.58
N TYR A 137 20.48 -17.26 -21.41
CA TYR A 137 21.12 -18.33 -22.20
C TYR A 137 20.20 -19.57 -22.18
N GLY A 138 19.55 -19.85 -23.31
CA GLY A 138 18.60 -20.95 -23.45
C GLY A 138 19.28 -22.30 -23.25
N TRP A 139 18.50 -23.32 -22.88
CA TRP A 139 19.02 -24.69 -22.84
C TRP A 139 19.35 -25.13 -24.26
N LYS A 140 20.55 -25.66 -24.48
CA LYS A 140 21.04 -26.07 -25.79
C LYS A 140 21.71 -27.43 -25.66
N LYS A 141 21.42 -28.35 -26.58
CA LYS A 141 22.11 -29.64 -26.66
C LYS A 141 22.35 -30.03 -28.11
N GLU A 142 23.51 -30.64 -28.35
CA GLU A 142 23.99 -30.98 -29.69
C GLU A 142 24.24 -32.49 -29.78
N TRP A 143 23.92 -33.06 -30.94
CA TRP A 143 24.24 -34.42 -31.34
C TRP A 143 24.88 -34.35 -32.72
N ALA A 144 25.93 -35.13 -32.96
CA ALA A 144 26.64 -35.11 -34.24
C ALA A 144 26.72 -36.53 -34.81
N ASP A 145 26.74 -36.59 -36.13
CA ASP A 145 27.10 -37.81 -36.84
C ASP A 145 28.51 -38.25 -36.46
N THR A 146 28.66 -39.54 -36.26
CA THR A 146 29.96 -40.18 -36.05
C THR A 146 29.97 -41.46 -36.85
N ALA A 147 31.13 -41.86 -37.39
CA ALA A 147 31.30 -43.08 -38.17
C ALA A 147 30.77 -44.38 -37.50
N LYS A 148 30.57 -44.37 -36.18
CA LYS A 148 30.03 -45.49 -35.39
C LYS A 148 28.57 -45.33 -34.96
N LYS A 149 28.01 -44.12 -35.03
CA LYS A 149 26.69 -43.77 -34.50
C LYS A 149 26.05 -42.69 -35.38
N PRO A 150 25.27 -43.08 -36.40
CA PRO A 150 24.52 -42.12 -37.20
C PRO A 150 23.46 -41.42 -36.34
N LEU A 151 23.10 -40.18 -36.67
CA LEU A 151 22.08 -39.41 -35.93
C LEU A 151 20.74 -40.13 -35.81
N GLU A 152 20.39 -40.93 -36.80
CA GLU A 152 19.18 -41.76 -36.87
C GLU A 152 19.09 -42.72 -35.66
N GLU A 153 20.21 -43.31 -35.24
CA GLU A 153 20.27 -44.17 -34.05
C GLU A 153 20.31 -43.37 -32.73
N GLN A 154 20.66 -42.08 -32.79
CA GLN A 154 20.76 -41.21 -31.62
C GLN A 154 19.42 -40.58 -31.22
N ILE A 155 18.35 -40.72 -32.02
CA ILE A 155 17.02 -40.16 -31.76
C ILE A 155 16.49 -40.55 -30.37
N GLY A 156 16.61 -41.83 -29.98
CA GLY A 156 16.20 -42.26 -28.64
C GLY A 156 16.97 -41.56 -27.50
N SER A 157 18.22 -41.15 -27.75
CA SER A 157 19.02 -40.35 -26.81
C SER A 157 18.54 -38.90 -26.72
N VAL A 158 18.09 -38.33 -27.84
CA VAL A 158 17.49 -36.99 -27.90
C VAL A 158 16.27 -36.95 -26.99
N PHE A 159 15.31 -37.85 -27.17
CA PHE A 159 14.08 -37.87 -26.36
C PHE A 159 14.33 -38.15 -24.88
N ARG A 160 15.33 -38.97 -24.52
CA ARG A 160 15.75 -39.13 -23.11
C ARG A 160 16.24 -37.81 -22.51
N ALA A 161 17.00 -37.03 -23.27
CA ALA A 161 17.46 -35.72 -22.81
C ALA A 161 16.30 -34.72 -22.66
N LEU A 162 15.34 -34.71 -23.58
CA LEU A 162 14.15 -33.86 -23.49
C LEU A 162 13.27 -34.22 -22.29
N LYS A 163 13.10 -35.51 -22.01
CA LYS A 163 12.38 -36.00 -20.83
C LYS A 163 13.04 -35.54 -19.53
N ALA A 164 14.35 -35.78 -19.40
CA ALA A 164 15.09 -35.36 -18.20
C ALA A 164 15.00 -33.84 -17.98
N ARG A 165 15.07 -33.05 -19.07
CA ARG A 165 14.90 -31.60 -19.01
C ARG A 165 13.50 -31.19 -18.57
N ALA A 166 12.46 -31.84 -19.07
CA ALA A 166 11.08 -31.57 -18.67
C ALA A 166 10.87 -31.87 -17.17
N GLU A 167 11.37 -32.99 -16.67
CA GLU A 167 11.28 -33.37 -15.25
C GLU A 167 12.01 -32.38 -14.33
N GLU A 168 13.20 -31.91 -14.74
CA GLU A 168 13.95 -30.88 -14.00
C GLU A 168 13.16 -29.58 -13.90
N GLN A 169 12.52 -29.15 -15.00
CA GLN A 169 11.70 -27.93 -15.01
C GLN A 169 10.44 -28.06 -14.15
N GLU A 170 9.78 -29.21 -14.16
CA GLU A 170 8.62 -29.47 -13.30
C GLU A 170 9.02 -29.47 -11.82
N ARG A 171 10.13 -30.13 -11.45
CA ARG A 171 10.66 -30.10 -10.08
C ARG A 171 10.98 -28.69 -9.63
N ALA A 172 11.67 -27.92 -10.46
CA ALA A 172 12.00 -26.54 -10.15
C ALA A 172 10.75 -25.65 -10.04
N ARG A 173 9.66 -25.95 -10.77
CA ARG A 173 8.38 -25.24 -10.61
C ARG A 173 7.75 -25.55 -9.26
N LEU A 174 7.63 -26.84 -8.93
CA LEU A 174 7.03 -27.29 -7.68
C LEU A 174 7.79 -26.77 -6.45
N GLU A 175 9.13 -26.76 -6.51
CA GLU A 175 9.97 -26.22 -5.44
C GLU A 175 9.73 -24.72 -5.23
N ARG A 176 9.67 -23.93 -6.32
CA ARG A 176 9.34 -22.49 -6.23
C ARG A 176 7.93 -22.25 -5.71
N GLU A 177 6.96 -23.04 -6.15
CA GLU A 177 5.58 -22.94 -5.67
C GLU A 177 5.50 -23.25 -4.17
N ALA A 178 6.18 -24.30 -3.71
CA ALA A 178 6.27 -24.65 -2.30
C ALA A 178 6.98 -23.57 -1.47
N GLU A 179 8.09 -23.01 -1.96
CA GLU A 179 8.80 -21.91 -1.31
C GLU A 179 7.93 -20.65 -1.20
N GLN A 180 7.24 -20.29 -2.29
CA GLN A 180 6.30 -19.16 -2.28
C GLN A 180 5.15 -19.38 -1.30
N GLN A 181 4.61 -20.59 -1.22
CA GLN A 181 3.56 -20.92 -0.29
C GLN A 181 4.03 -20.80 1.17
N ARG A 182 5.22 -21.32 1.49
CA ARG A 182 5.81 -21.18 2.82
C ARG A 182 6.03 -19.72 3.22
N LEU A 183 6.54 -18.90 2.29
CA LEU A 183 6.75 -17.48 2.54
C LEU A 183 5.43 -16.72 2.75
N ARG A 184 4.37 -17.08 2.02
CA ARG A 184 3.03 -16.49 2.23
C ARG A 184 2.48 -16.86 3.61
N GLU A 185 2.54 -18.13 3.98
CA GLU A 185 2.08 -18.59 5.29
C GLU A 185 2.85 -17.93 6.44
N GLU A 186 4.16 -17.74 6.30
CA GLU A 186 4.97 -17.04 7.29
C GLU A 186 4.56 -15.56 7.42
N ARG A 187 4.36 -14.87 6.29
CA ARG A 187 3.90 -13.47 6.29
C ARG A 187 2.51 -13.33 6.92
N GLU A 188 1.58 -14.21 6.58
CA GLU A 188 0.24 -14.21 7.15
C GLU A 188 0.27 -14.43 8.67
N ARG A 189 1.13 -15.32 9.16
CA ARG A 189 1.33 -15.52 10.61
C ARG A 189 1.88 -14.27 11.30
N GLN A 190 2.90 -13.65 10.72
CA GLN A 190 3.50 -12.42 11.27
C GLN A 190 2.48 -11.26 11.27
N GLU A 191 1.70 -11.09 10.20
CA GLU A 191 0.65 -10.08 10.15
C GLU A 191 -0.47 -10.34 11.16
N ALA A 192 -0.88 -11.61 11.32
CA ALA A 192 -1.88 -11.99 12.31
C ALA A 192 -1.41 -11.72 13.74
N GLU A 193 -0.14 -12.03 14.06
CA GLU A 193 0.46 -11.73 15.36
C GLU A 193 0.53 -10.21 15.62
N ARG A 194 0.97 -9.43 14.62
CA ARG A 194 1.01 -7.97 14.70
C ARG A 194 -0.38 -7.38 14.96
N ARG A 195 -1.39 -7.82 14.21
CA ARG A 195 -2.78 -7.36 14.40
C ARG A 195 -3.31 -7.70 15.79
N ARG A 196 -2.95 -8.88 16.34
CA ARG A 196 -3.34 -9.25 17.71
C ARG A 196 -2.68 -8.33 18.74
N LEU A 197 -1.39 -8.05 18.60
CA LEU A 197 -0.68 -7.16 19.51
C LEU A 197 -1.18 -5.71 19.42
N GLU A 198 -1.45 -5.22 18.20
CA GLU A 198 -2.03 -3.90 17.96
C GLU A 198 -3.43 -3.80 18.59
N ALA A 199 -4.30 -4.80 18.38
CA ALA A 199 -5.63 -4.85 19.00
C ALA A 199 -5.56 -4.88 20.54
N GLU A 200 -4.64 -5.67 21.14
CA GLU A 200 -4.47 -5.70 22.59
C GLU A 200 -4.04 -4.33 23.14
N ARG A 201 -3.15 -3.62 22.43
CA ARG A 201 -2.73 -2.27 22.81
C ARG A 201 -3.88 -1.27 22.75
N GLU A 202 -4.66 -1.28 21.67
CA GLU A 202 -5.84 -0.43 21.51
C GLU A 202 -6.89 -0.70 22.59
N GLU A 203 -7.10 -1.97 22.98
CA GLU A 203 -7.98 -2.30 24.10
C GLU A 203 -7.48 -1.78 25.43
N ARG A 204 -6.18 -1.86 25.70
CA ARG A 204 -5.57 -1.34 26.93
C ARG A 204 -5.70 0.18 26.98
N GLU A 205 -5.36 0.87 25.91
CA GLU A 205 -5.48 2.33 25.81
C GLU A 205 -6.93 2.79 25.96
N ARG A 206 -7.88 2.07 25.35
CA ARG A 206 -9.31 2.36 25.53
C ARG A 206 -9.77 2.20 26.97
N ARG A 207 -9.36 1.12 27.66
CA ARG A 207 -9.71 0.89 29.07
C ARG A 207 -9.11 1.97 29.98
N GLU A 208 -7.87 2.38 29.73
CA GLU A 208 -7.22 3.47 30.47
C GLU A 208 -7.94 4.81 30.25
N TRP A 209 -8.34 5.09 29.01
CA TRP A 209 -9.13 6.26 28.66
C TRP A 209 -10.50 6.24 29.35
N GLU A 210 -11.25 5.14 29.25
CA GLU A 210 -12.56 4.98 29.90
C GLU A 210 -12.48 5.17 31.42
N ALA A 211 -11.46 4.59 32.06
CA ALA A 211 -11.21 4.76 33.49
C ALA A 211 -10.91 6.22 33.84
N THR A 212 -10.10 6.89 33.02
CA THR A 212 -9.75 8.31 33.22
C THR A 212 -10.96 9.21 33.02
N VAL A 213 -11.76 9.00 31.97
CA VAL A 213 -12.98 9.76 31.70
C VAL A 213 -14.00 9.57 32.82
N SER A 214 -14.16 8.34 33.33
CA SER A 214 -15.07 8.07 34.45
C SER A 214 -14.69 8.87 35.70
N VAL A 215 -13.41 8.81 36.09
CA VAL A 215 -12.90 9.57 37.25
C VAL A 215 -12.99 11.09 37.00
N ALA A 216 -12.65 11.56 35.81
CA ALA A 216 -12.73 12.96 35.41
C ALA A 216 -14.17 13.49 35.44
N SER A 217 -15.13 12.68 35.01
CA SER A 217 -16.56 13.05 34.99
C SER A 217 -17.09 13.33 36.38
N ILE A 218 -16.75 12.47 37.36
CA ILE A 218 -17.14 12.66 38.75
C ILE A 218 -16.55 13.98 39.29
N LYS A 219 -15.27 14.25 39.02
CA LYS A 219 -14.60 15.49 39.45
C LYS A 219 -15.20 16.73 38.78
N ALA A 220 -15.49 16.66 37.49
CA ALA A 220 -16.07 17.77 36.72
C ALA A 220 -17.47 18.13 37.22
N VAL A 221 -18.33 17.13 37.44
CA VAL A 221 -19.66 17.35 38.03
C VAL A 221 -19.55 18.01 39.41
N HIS A 222 -18.65 17.52 40.26
CA HIS A 222 -18.45 18.11 41.59
C HIS A 222 -17.94 19.56 41.51
N ALA A 223 -17.00 19.86 40.61
CA ALA A 223 -16.48 21.21 40.42
C ALA A 223 -17.57 22.20 39.97
N VAL A 224 -18.38 21.80 38.98
CA VAL A 224 -19.51 22.62 38.49
C VAL A 224 -20.54 22.85 39.59
N ARG A 225 -20.87 21.82 40.37
CA ARG A 225 -21.78 21.94 41.53
C ARG A 225 -21.24 22.91 42.57
N ALA A 226 -19.96 22.79 42.92
CA ALA A 226 -19.31 23.65 43.89
C ALA A 226 -19.28 25.12 43.44
N GLU A 227 -18.99 25.37 42.16
CA GLU A 227 -19.00 26.71 41.57
C GLU A 227 -20.39 27.35 41.61
N HIS A 228 -21.42 26.62 41.15
CA HIS A 228 -22.79 27.11 41.15
C HIS A 228 -23.32 27.36 42.57
N PHE A 229 -23.07 26.41 43.49
CA PHE A 229 -23.49 26.55 44.89
C PHE A 229 -22.78 27.72 45.58
N GLY A 230 -21.45 27.85 45.40
CA GLY A 230 -20.68 28.96 45.95
C GLY A 230 -21.18 30.32 45.44
N THR A 231 -21.41 30.43 44.14
CA THR A 231 -21.96 31.66 43.53
C THR A 231 -23.35 31.99 44.07
N ALA A 232 -24.21 30.99 44.25
CA ALA A 232 -25.53 31.19 44.85
C ALA A 232 -25.43 31.63 46.32
N LEU A 233 -24.56 31.00 47.11
CA LEU A 233 -24.34 31.36 48.51
C LEU A 233 -23.86 32.80 48.66
N GLU A 234 -22.90 33.23 47.84
CA GLU A 234 -22.41 34.61 47.82
C GLU A 234 -23.51 35.61 47.48
N ARG A 235 -24.36 35.30 46.48
CA ARG A 235 -25.51 36.16 46.13
C ARG A 235 -26.56 36.23 47.23
N TRP A 236 -26.82 35.11 47.91
CA TRP A 236 -27.76 35.06 49.03
C TRP A 236 -27.23 35.86 50.23
N GLN A 237 -25.94 35.75 50.55
CA GLN A 237 -25.29 36.56 51.60
C GLN A 237 -25.35 38.04 51.26
N ALA A 238 -25.01 38.42 50.02
CA ALA A 238 -25.12 39.79 49.54
C ALA A 238 -26.54 40.36 49.71
N ALA A 239 -27.58 39.60 49.30
CA ALA A 239 -28.97 39.98 49.51
C ALA A 239 -29.31 40.19 51.00
N GLY A 240 -28.82 39.33 51.89
CA GLY A 240 -28.98 39.46 53.34
C GLY A 240 -28.31 40.71 53.93
N GLU A 241 -27.10 41.03 53.47
CA GLU A 241 -26.36 42.22 53.88
C GLU A 241 -27.08 43.51 53.42
N ILE A 242 -27.60 43.52 52.19
CA ILE A 242 -28.41 44.64 51.67
C ILE A 242 -29.67 44.84 52.53
N ARG A 243 -30.39 43.75 52.87
CA ARG A 243 -31.60 43.83 53.71
C ARG A 243 -31.28 44.37 55.11
N THR A 244 -30.16 43.94 55.70
CA THR A 244 -29.69 44.43 56.99
C THR A 244 -29.38 45.93 56.93
N PHE A 245 -28.70 46.39 55.87
CA PHE A 245 -28.44 47.80 55.66
C PHE A 245 -29.72 48.61 55.48
N CYS A 246 -30.69 48.10 54.70
CA CYS A 246 -31.99 48.76 54.52
C CYS A 246 -32.77 48.86 55.84
N ALA A 247 -32.70 47.85 56.71
CA ALA A 247 -33.32 47.92 58.04
C ALA A 247 -32.68 49.03 58.91
N ALA A 248 -31.36 49.18 58.87
CA ALA A 248 -30.67 50.28 59.54
C ALA A 248 -31.05 51.66 58.97
N LEU A 249 -31.28 51.77 57.65
CA LEU A 249 -31.80 52.99 57.02
C LEU A 249 -33.23 53.30 57.49
N ASP A 250 -34.09 52.29 57.64
CA ASP A 250 -35.45 52.47 58.17
C ASP A 250 -35.44 52.93 59.63
N GLU A 251 -34.55 52.37 60.46
CA GLU A 251 -34.36 52.80 61.85
C GLU A 251 -33.85 54.25 61.93
N ALA A 252 -32.87 54.61 61.10
CA ALA A 252 -32.37 55.99 61.00
C ALA A 252 -33.47 56.96 60.52
N ALA A 253 -34.30 56.55 59.56
CA ALA A 253 -35.44 57.33 59.09
C ALA A 253 -36.53 57.49 60.17
N ALA A 254 -36.68 56.53 61.07
CA ALA A 254 -37.62 56.60 62.18
C ALA A 254 -37.11 57.51 63.32
N ALA A 255 -35.79 57.67 63.45
CA ALA A 255 -35.16 58.51 64.47
C ALA A 255 -34.87 59.96 64.01
N SER A 256 -34.98 60.27 62.71
CA SER A 256 -34.74 61.62 62.19
C SER A 256 -35.90 62.58 62.49
N GLU A 257 -35.56 63.81 62.91
CA GLU A 257 -36.51 64.91 63.11
C GLU A 257 -36.84 65.66 61.80
N ASP A 258 -36.03 65.47 60.74
CA ASP A 258 -36.26 66.06 59.41
C ASP A 258 -37.10 65.11 58.53
N SER A 259 -38.31 65.57 58.20
CA SER A 259 -39.25 64.81 57.36
C SER A 259 -38.70 64.51 55.96
N LEU A 260 -37.89 65.38 55.37
CA LEU A 260 -37.36 65.19 54.02
C LEU A 260 -36.22 64.17 54.00
N GLU A 261 -35.38 64.16 55.03
CA GLU A 261 -34.33 63.16 55.21
C GLU A 261 -34.92 61.78 55.46
N ALA A 262 -35.93 61.68 56.33
CA ALA A 262 -36.64 60.45 56.62
C ALA A 262 -37.30 59.84 55.36
N GLU A 263 -37.88 60.66 54.48
CA GLU A 263 -38.49 60.18 53.22
C GLU A 263 -37.43 59.61 52.26
N ARG A 264 -36.32 60.31 52.05
CA ARG A 264 -35.22 59.84 51.17
C ARG A 264 -34.61 58.53 51.66
N LEU A 265 -34.41 58.37 52.97
CA LEU A 265 -33.89 57.13 53.54
C LEU A 265 -34.83 55.95 53.29
N ARG A 266 -36.15 56.15 53.38
CA ARG A 266 -37.16 55.13 53.07
C ARG A 266 -37.20 54.77 51.58
N GLU A 267 -37.02 55.75 50.69
CA GLU A 267 -36.92 55.49 49.25
C GLU A 267 -35.71 54.61 48.92
N TRP A 268 -34.53 54.93 49.48
CA TRP A 268 -33.33 54.11 49.33
C TRP A 268 -33.49 52.71 49.93
N SER A 269 -34.13 52.59 51.10
CA SER A 269 -34.45 51.30 51.72
C SER A 269 -35.38 50.46 50.84
N THR A 270 -36.43 51.06 50.27
CA THR A 270 -37.39 50.37 49.40
C THR A 270 -36.74 49.86 48.11
N TRP A 271 -35.91 50.72 47.49
CA TRP A 271 -35.13 50.33 46.31
C TRP A 271 -34.15 49.20 46.64
N GLY A 272 -33.40 49.31 47.74
CA GLY A 272 -32.41 48.31 48.16
C GLY A 272 -33.04 46.95 48.45
N LYS A 273 -34.22 46.90 49.08
CA LYS A 273 -34.98 45.65 49.30
C LYS A 273 -35.38 44.99 47.98
N THR A 274 -35.84 45.77 47.02
CA THR A 274 -36.21 45.26 45.68
C THR A 274 -35.01 44.66 44.95
N GLU A 275 -33.85 45.33 45.03
CA GLU A 275 -32.62 44.82 44.42
C GLU A 275 -32.10 43.56 45.15
N ALA A 276 -32.21 43.49 46.48
CA ALA A 276 -31.88 42.30 47.25
C ALA A 276 -32.72 41.09 46.82
N ASP A 277 -34.03 41.27 46.59
CA ASP A 277 -34.92 40.19 46.13
C ASP A 277 -34.60 39.73 44.70
N ARG A 278 -34.13 40.65 43.83
CA ARG A 278 -33.65 40.31 42.49
C ARG A 278 -32.34 39.50 42.52
N LEU A 279 -31.45 39.80 43.46
CA LEU A 279 -30.17 39.10 43.62
C LEU A 279 -30.33 37.75 44.33
N ASP A 280 -31.34 37.61 45.20
CA ASP A 280 -31.56 36.42 45.99
C ASP A 280 -31.84 35.20 45.09
N PRO A 281 -30.97 34.18 45.10
CA PRO A 281 -31.15 33.00 44.26
C PRO A 281 -32.36 32.14 44.66
N THR A 282 -32.94 32.37 45.84
CA THR A 282 -34.14 31.66 46.32
C THR A 282 -35.44 32.29 45.80
N LEU A 283 -35.40 33.56 45.40
CA LEU A 283 -36.57 34.32 44.93
C LEU A 283 -36.54 34.58 43.41
N SER A 284 -35.35 34.75 42.84
CA SER A 284 -35.17 35.26 41.48
C SER A 284 -35.52 34.28 40.33
N GLY A 285 -35.94 33.04 40.61
CA GLY A 285 -36.30 32.02 39.61
C GLY A 285 -35.16 31.57 38.67
N LYS A 286 -34.03 32.28 38.69
CA LYS A 286 -32.78 32.06 37.94
C LYS A 286 -31.63 31.58 38.83
N GLY A 287 -31.96 31.15 40.05
CA GLY A 287 -31.02 30.58 41.00
C GLY A 287 -30.80 29.08 40.79
N LEU A 288 -30.40 28.37 41.85
CA LEU A 288 -30.11 26.93 41.81
C LEU A 288 -31.28 26.08 41.29
N ALA A 289 -32.52 26.53 41.48
CA ALA A 289 -33.71 25.84 40.99
C ALA A 289 -33.78 25.71 39.45
N SER A 290 -33.07 26.57 38.71
CA SER A 290 -33.02 26.53 37.24
C SER A 290 -31.93 25.62 36.68
N LEU A 291 -31.01 25.14 37.54
CA LEU A 291 -29.89 24.30 37.16
C LEU A 291 -30.22 22.83 37.42
N ASN A 292 -29.91 21.96 36.47
CA ASN A 292 -30.00 20.53 36.68
C ASN A 292 -28.81 20.06 37.54
N PHE A 293 -29.09 19.53 38.73
CA PHE A 293 -28.08 19.02 39.65
C PHE A 293 -27.30 17.84 39.05
N ASP A 294 -27.95 17.00 38.25
CA ASP A 294 -27.40 15.80 37.64
C ASP A 294 -27.05 15.99 36.15
N ALA A 295 -26.77 17.23 35.74
CA ALA A 295 -26.29 17.51 34.39
C ALA A 295 -24.96 16.81 34.13
N GLU A 296 -24.85 16.18 32.97
CA GLU A 296 -23.58 15.62 32.51
C GLU A 296 -22.57 16.74 32.19
N PRO A 297 -21.28 16.55 32.52
CA PRO A 297 -20.27 17.55 32.28
C PRO A 297 -20.02 17.70 30.78
N THR A 298 -19.90 18.94 30.32
CA THR A 298 -19.54 19.23 28.92
C THR A 298 -18.05 18.87 28.67
N GLY A 299 -17.66 18.59 27.42
CA GLY A 299 -16.27 18.28 27.07
C GLY A 299 -15.24 19.29 27.59
N ASP A 300 -15.57 20.60 27.58
CA ASP A 300 -14.72 21.65 28.13
C ASP A 300 -14.57 21.59 29.67
N GLN A 301 -15.61 21.13 30.38
CA GLN A 301 -15.59 20.94 31.82
C GLN A 301 -14.81 19.67 32.23
N LEU A 302 -14.72 18.68 31.33
CA LEU A 302 -13.92 17.48 31.52
C LEU A 302 -12.42 17.72 31.32
N ARG A 303 -12.04 18.57 30.35
CA ARG A 303 -10.63 18.83 29.96
C ARG A 303 -9.66 19.05 31.12
N PRO A 304 -9.97 19.85 32.16
CA PRO A 304 -9.04 20.08 33.27
C PRO A 304 -8.69 18.80 34.06
N PHE A 305 -9.54 17.77 34.00
CA PHE A 305 -9.41 16.55 34.79
C PHE A 305 -8.96 15.33 33.98
N LEU A 306 -8.74 15.49 32.66
CA LEU A 306 -8.41 14.41 31.74
C LEU A 306 -6.90 14.21 31.53
N ASP A 307 -6.02 14.94 32.22
CA ASP A 307 -4.54 14.79 32.14
C ASP A 307 -3.97 14.74 30.71
N GLY A 308 -4.60 15.46 29.78
CA GLY A 308 -4.22 15.52 28.36
C GLY A 308 -4.88 14.48 27.45
N TRP A 309 -5.79 13.65 27.96
CA TRP A 309 -6.68 12.82 27.15
C TRP A 309 -7.77 13.67 26.48
N HIS A 310 -8.14 13.29 25.26
CA HIS A 310 -9.25 13.92 24.56
C HIS A 310 -10.60 13.52 25.19
N PRO A 311 -11.58 14.45 25.35
CA PRO A 311 -12.85 14.16 26.01
C PRO A 311 -13.73 13.09 25.32
N HIS A 312 -13.55 12.91 24.01
CA HIS A 312 -14.41 12.04 23.20
C HIS A 312 -13.65 10.92 22.47
N ARG A 313 -12.33 10.81 22.64
CA ARG A 313 -11.51 9.83 21.92
C ARG A 313 -10.39 9.29 22.81
N PRO A 314 -10.01 8.00 22.68
CA PRO A 314 -8.87 7.41 23.38
C PRO A 314 -7.53 7.85 22.76
N GLU A 315 -7.39 9.15 22.55
CA GLU A 315 -6.18 9.78 22.01
C GLU A 315 -5.70 10.83 23.01
N LYS A 316 -4.40 10.88 23.24
CA LYS A 316 -3.80 11.97 24.00
C LYS A 316 -3.69 13.19 23.08
N GLU A 317 -4.25 14.31 23.50
CA GLU A 317 -4.06 15.57 22.82
C GLU A 317 -2.56 15.89 22.81
N LYS A 318 -2.00 16.04 21.60
CA LYS A 318 -0.67 16.61 21.46
C LYS A 318 -0.76 18.03 22.00
N LYS A 319 -0.10 18.28 23.14
CA LYS A 319 0.12 19.65 23.62
C LYS A 319 0.58 20.47 22.41
N PRO A 320 -0.10 21.59 22.07
CA PRO A 320 0.42 22.46 21.03
C PRO A 320 1.87 22.78 21.44
N ALA A 321 2.80 22.57 20.50
CA ALA A 321 4.18 22.98 20.71
C ALA A 321 4.13 24.41 21.23
N THR A 322 4.69 24.64 22.42
CA THR A 322 4.77 25.96 23.04
C THR A 322 5.28 26.91 21.98
N GLN A 323 4.39 27.70 21.37
CA GLN A 323 4.84 28.84 20.58
C GLN A 323 5.66 29.68 21.56
N PRO A 324 6.91 30.06 21.23
CA PRO A 324 7.63 31.00 22.07
C PRO A 324 6.68 32.18 22.30
N ALA A 325 6.47 32.52 23.58
CA ALA A 325 5.55 33.56 23.97
C ALA A 325 5.74 34.76 23.04
N PRO A 326 4.68 35.29 22.40
CA PRO A 326 4.83 36.55 21.70
C PRO A 326 5.45 37.52 22.71
N THR A 327 6.60 38.08 22.32
CA THR A 327 7.27 39.15 23.05
C THR A 327 6.20 40.09 23.56
N LYS A 328 6.20 40.35 24.88
CA LYS A 328 5.35 41.37 25.49
C LYS A 328 5.49 42.63 24.65
N VAL A 329 4.50 42.90 23.80
CA VAL A 329 4.36 44.22 23.19
C VAL A 329 3.94 45.10 24.34
N ASP A 330 4.77 46.09 24.65
CA ASP A 330 4.45 47.09 25.67
C ASP A 330 3.02 47.59 25.47
N PRO A 331 2.20 47.67 26.54
CA PRO A 331 0.87 48.21 26.41
C PRO A 331 0.98 49.68 26.01
N ASP A 332 0.54 49.97 24.79
CA ASP A 332 0.34 51.30 24.25
C ASP A 332 -0.45 52.14 25.28
N PRO A 333 0.11 53.23 25.86
CA PRO A 333 -0.45 53.92 27.03
C PRO A 333 -1.83 54.56 26.81
N TRP A 334 -2.32 54.55 25.57
CA TRP A 334 -3.51 55.27 25.14
C TRP A 334 -4.73 54.40 24.86
N ARG A 335 -4.63 53.06 25.04
CA ARG A 335 -5.77 52.13 24.82
C ARG A 335 -6.46 51.71 26.12
N GLY A 336 -6.56 52.62 27.09
CA GLY A 336 -7.10 52.35 28.42
C GLY A 336 -8.16 53.35 28.90
N LEU A 337 -8.77 54.15 28.03
CA LEU A 337 -9.66 55.25 28.49
C LEU A 337 -11.06 55.32 27.87
N ILE A 338 -11.47 54.44 26.94
CA ILE A 338 -12.76 54.65 26.24
C ILE A 338 -13.75 53.47 26.32
N ASP A 339 -13.49 52.38 27.04
CA ASP A 339 -14.44 51.25 27.05
C ASP A 339 -14.72 50.63 28.43
N ALA A 340 -14.81 51.47 29.47
CA ALA A 340 -15.12 51.03 30.84
C ALA A 340 -16.35 51.74 31.45
N ARG A 341 -17.23 52.32 30.62
CA ARG A 341 -18.45 53.01 31.06
C ARG A 341 -19.64 52.67 30.18
N GLN A 342 -20.04 51.41 30.20
CA GLN A 342 -21.43 50.98 30.00
C GLN A 342 -21.54 49.55 30.53
N ASP A 343 -22.50 49.32 31.42
CA ASP A 343 -22.86 48.04 32.04
C ASP A 343 -22.00 47.49 33.20
N GLN A 344 -21.49 48.37 34.06
CA GLN A 344 -21.18 47.94 35.43
C GLN A 344 -22.44 48.01 36.29
N GLY A 345 -23.27 46.96 36.21
CA GLY A 345 -24.28 46.68 37.24
C GLY A 345 -23.60 46.64 38.62
N TRP A 346 -24.30 47.11 39.65
CA TRP A 346 -23.80 47.19 41.02
C TRP A 346 -23.22 45.81 41.45
N ARG A 347 -21.92 45.76 41.76
CA ARG A 347 -21.23 44.53 42.21
C ARG A 347 -20.97 44.64 43.71
N TYR A 348 -21.87 44.09 44.51
CA TYR A 348 -21.62 43.88 45.94
C TYR A 348 -20.87 42.56 46.14
N GLY A 349 -19.63 42.63 46.62
CA GLY A 349 -18.78 41.46 46.88
C GLY A 349 -17.29 41.80 46.88
N ARG A 350 -16.51 41.15 47.75
CA ARG A 350 -15.04 41.25 47.80
C ARG A 350 -14.47 40.95 46.41
N GLN A 351 -13.65 41.84 45.86
CA GLN A 351 -12.76 41.47 44.77
C GLN A 351 -11.70 40.50 45.30
N GLY A 352 -11.97 39.22 45.14
CA GLY A 352 -11.03 38.15 45.46
C GLY A 352 -11.68 36.82 45.16
N ARG A 353 -11.08 36.04 44.26
CA ARG A 353 -11.46 34.64 44.02
C ARG A 353 -11.65 33.94 45.37
N ALA A 354 -12.70 33.14 45.52
CA ALA A 354 -12.83 32.19 46.61
C ALA A 354 -11.52 31.37 46.70
N GLN A 355 -10.72 31.68 47.71
CA GLN A 355 -9.49 30.96 48.03
C GLN A 355 -9.93 29.67 48.71
N TRP A 356 -9.98 28.58 47.93
CA TRP A 356 -10.49 27.26 48.30
C TRP A 356 -9.59 26.50 49.29
N TRP A 357 -8.92 27.21 50.21
CA TRP A 357 -8.13 26.61 51.29
C TRP A 357 -8.19 27.51 52.55
N ARG A 358 -9.04 27.16 53.50
CA ARG A 358 -8.76 27.40 54.92
C ARG A 358 -8.79 26.05 55.62
N ARG A 359 -7.60 25.43 55.62
CA ARG A 359 -7.08 24.22 56.28
C ARG A 359 -7.95 22.97 56.34
#